data_AF-A0A9R1X4N7-F1
#
_entry.id   AF-A0A9R1X4N7-F1
#
_cell.length_a   1.000
_cell.length_b   1.000
_cell.length_c   1.000
_cell.angle_alpha   90.00
_cell.angle_beta   90.00
_cell.angle_gamma   90.00
#
_symmetry.space_group_name_H-M   'P 1'
#
loop_
_entity.id
_entity.type
_entity.pdbx_description
1 polymer ?
#
loop_
_entity_poly.entity_id
_entity_poly.type
_entity_poly.pdbx_seq_one_letter_code
_entity_poly.pdbx_strand_id
1 'polypeptide(L)'
;MMIPVDPLKPEANKELWKLYTNGATSKEGSGAGLILQSPKGEDITYALRFDFQVSNIKAVYKALLAVGPFLLAPGGMKFLLVVMDYFTKWIEAEPLATVIGKQMINFMTKNNLARFGTPRILTSDNGTQLEGSSFKEWCEDKKIHRRFTSVAHPQANGQTKISNKTIVNGLKKRLLRLKSSWVDELPTVLWSYHTIARSSIGKIPFSLTYGIEAVLP
;
A
#
# COMPACT_ATOMS: atom_id res chain seq x y z
N MET A 1 17.96 -53.68 -35.15
CA MET A 1 18.66 -53.58 -33.85
C MET A 1 18.48 -52.15 -33.37
N MET A 2 17.54 -51.90 -32.44
CA MET A 2 17.30 -50.57 -31.88
C MET A 2 18.19 -50.39 -30.65
N ILE A 3 18.96 -49.30 -30.62
CA ILE A 3 19.76 -48.89 -29.45
C ILE A 3 18.80 -48.21 -28.47
N PRO A 4 18.75 -48.57 -27.18
CA PRO A 4 17.93 -47.85 -26.21
C PRO A 4 18.59 -46.50 -25.91
N VAL A 5 17.81 -45.42 -26.04
CA VAL A 5 18.19 -44.08 -25.58
C VAL A 5 17.80 -43.98 -24.11
N ASP A 6 18.81 -43.82 -23.25
CA ASP A 6 18.65 -43.61 -21.81
C ASP A 6 17.96 -42.24 -21.57
N PRO A 7 16.88 -42.15 -20.78
CA PRO A 7 16.29 -40.85 -20.46
C PRO A 7 17.29 -40.04 -19.63
N LEU A 8 17.75 -38.93 -20.20
CA LEU A 8 18.55 -37.90 -19.54
C LEU A 8 18.04 -37.65 -18.11
N LYS A 9 18.82 -38.06 -17.10
CA LYS A 9 18.68 -37.55 -15.74
C LYS A 9 18.93 -36.04 -15.77
N PRO A 10 18.10 -35.21 -15.11
CA PRO A 10 18.40 -33.79 -15.00
C PRO A 10 19.47 -33.61 -13.92
N GLU A 11 20.75 -33.61 -14.31
CA GLU A 11 21.81 -33.01 -13.49
C GLU A 11 21.95 -31.53 -13.84
N ALA A 12 21.58 -30.65 -12.89
CA ALA A 12 22.29 -29.41 -12.64
C ALA A 12 21.78 -28.80 -11.32
N ASN A 13 22.59 -28.93 -10.28
CA ASN A 13 22.53 -28.07 -9.10
C ASN A 13 22.80 -26.63 -9.57
N LYS A 14 21.75 -25.88 -9.91
CA LYS A 14 21.89 -24.49 -10.36
C LYS A 14 22.18 -23.62 -9.14
N GLU A 15 23.46 -23.36 -8.95
CA GLU A 15 24.00 -22.29 -8.12
C GLU A 15 23.20 -20.98 -8.34
N LEU A 16 22.29 -20.69 -7.41
CA LEU A 16 21.26 -19.67 -7.58
C LEU A 16 21.76 -18.31 -7.08
N TRP A 17 21.83 -17.32 -7.98
CA TRP A 17 22.12 -15.93 -7.61
C TRP A 17 20.85 -15.24 -7.12
N LYS A 18 20.96 -14.44 -6.05
CA LYS A 18 19.85 -13.63 -5.54
C LYS A 18 20.07 -12.16 -5.89
N LEU A 19 19.06 -11.52 -6.46
CA LEU A 19 19.07 -10.09 -6.77
C LEU A 19 18.15 -9.35 -5.79
N TYR A 20 18.71 -8.39 -5.05
CA TYR A 20 17.98 -7.43 -4.24
C TYR A 20 18.00 -6.08 -4.92
N THR A 21 16.88 -5.36 -4.90
CA THR A 21 16.80 -4.01 -5.49
C THR A 21 16.10 -3.05 -4.52
N ASN A 22 16.60 -1.82 -4.44
CA ASN A 22 15.89 -0.71 -3.81
C ASN A 22 15.78 0.46 -4.78
N GLY A 23 14.96 1.46 -4.47
CA GLY A 23 14.87 2.69 -5.25
C GLY A 23 14.89 3.91 -4.33
N ALA A 24 15.62 4.95 -4.71
CA ALA A 24 15.67 6.24 -4.03
C ALA A 24 15.43 7.40 -5.03
N THR A 25 14.66 8.41 -4.63
CA THR A 25 14.34 9.58 -5.47
C THR A 25 14.46 10.87 -4.65
N SER A 26 14.98 11.93 -5.27
CA SER A 26 15.18 13.25 -4.69
C SER A 26 14.97 14.35 -5.73
N LYS A 27 15.00 15.62 -5.30
CA LYS A 27 14.95 16.78 -6.22
C LYS A 27 16.12 16.82 -7.21
N GLU A 28 17.24 16.17 -6.90
CA GLU A 28 18.47 16.18 -7.70
C GLU A 28 18.62 14.97 -8.64
N GLY A 29 17.68 14.01 -8.57
CA GLY A 29 17.68 12.83 -9.44
C GLY A 29 17.12 11.58 -8.76
N SER A 30 17.25 10.45 -9.43
CA SER A 30 16.78 9.15 -8.92
C SER A 30 17.79 8.05 -9.17
N GLY A 31 17.71 6.99 -8.36
CA GLY A 31 18.59 5.85 -8.49
C GLY A 31 18.02 4.57 -7.89
N ALA A 32 18.67 3.46 -8.19
CA ALA A 32 18.38 2.15 -7.61
C ALA A 32 19.68 1.49 -7.16
N GLY A 33 19.68 0.96 -5.95
CA GLY A 33 20.69 0.03 -5.48
C GLY A 33 20.34 -1.38 -5.93
N LEU A 34 21.33 -2.10 -6.45
CA LEU A 34 21.25 -3.51 -6.79
C LEU A 34 22.28 -4.27 -5.95
N ILE A 35 21.86 -5.37 -5.33
CA ILE A 35 22.78 -6.31 -4.67
C ILE A 35 22.58 -7.67 -5.34
N LEU A 36 23.63 -8.18 -5.96
CA LEU A 36 23.70 -9.55 -6.49
C LEU A 36 24.47 -10.39 -5.48
N GLN A 37 23.77 -11.30 -4.81
CA GLN A 37 24.39 -12.25 -3.90
C GLN A 37 24.70 -13.56 -4.64
N SER A 38 25.96 -13.96 -4.60
CA SER A 38 26.44 -15.20 -5.16
C SER A 38 25.95 -16.41 -4.34
N PRO A 39 25.94 -17.62 -4.92
CA PRO A 39 25.64 -18.87 -4.20
C PRO A 39 26.56 -19.12 -2.99
N LYS A 40 27.73 -18.48 -2.97
CA LYS A 40 28.72 -18.56 -1.88
C LYS A 40 28.51 -17.49 -0.80
N GLY A 41 27.50 -16.63 -0.95
CA GLY A 41 27.16 -15.56 -0.01
C GLY A 41 27.95 -14.27 -0.22
N GLU A 42 28.62 -14.10 -1.37
CA GLU A 42 29.35 -12.87 -1.69
C GLU A 42 28.40 -11.86 -2.33
N ASP A 43 28.44 -10.60 -1.87
CA ASP A 43 27.56 -9.55 -2.37
C ASP A 43 28.28 -8.64 -3.37
N ILE A 44 27.67 -8.43 -4.54
CA ILE A 44 28.10 -7.46 -5.54
C ILE A 44 27.10 -6.31 -5.57
N THR A 45 27.55 -5.10 -5.25
CA THR A 45 26.67 -3.92 -5.14
C THR A 45 26.87 -2.96 -6.31
N TYR A 46 25.77 -2.51 -6.91
CA TYR A 46 25.75 -1.46 -7.94
C TYR A 46 24.73 -0.37 -7.60
N ALA A 47 25.06 0.86 -7.96
CA ALA A 47 24.13 1.99 -7.93
C ALA A 47 23.88 2.46 -9.35
N LEU A 48 22.63 2.39 -9.80
CA LEU A 48 22.18 2.98 -11.05
C LEU A 48 21.66 4.38 -10.77
N ARG A 49 22.19 5.37 -11.48
CA ARG A 49 21.58 6.70 -11.58
C ARG A 49 20.73 6.73 -12.84
N PHE A 50 19.49 7.18 -12.70
CA PHE A 50 18.59 7.34 -13.83
C PHE A 50 18.56 8.81 -14.25
N ASP A 51 18.64 9.05 -15.55
CA ASP A 51 18.46 10.39 -16.14
C ASP A 51 16.98 10.78 -16.27
N PHE A 52 16.09 9.91 -15.78
CA PHE A 52 14.69 10.19 -15.54
C PHE A 52 14.40 10.11 -14.04
N GLN A 53 13.43 10.88 -13.59
CA GLN A 53 12.93 10.77 -12.23
C GLN A 53 12.21 9.41 -12.06
N VAL A 54 12.78 8.53 -11.24
CA VAL A 54 12.13 7.27 -10.84
C VAL A 54 11.00 7.62 -9.91
N SER A 55 9.83 7.11 -10.24
CA SER A 55 8.59 7.33 -9.50
C SER A 55 8.48 6.43 -8.28
N ASN A 56 9.52 6.30 -7.46
CA ASN A 56 9.33 5.87 -6.07
C ASN A 56 8.63 6.96 -5.21
N ILE A 57 8.06 7.98 -5.85
CA ILE A 57 6.82 8.68 -5.45
C ILE A 57 5.59 7.76 -5.69
N LYS A 58 5.64 6.49 -5.26
CA LYS A 58 4.62 5.50 -5.66
C LYS A 58 3.25 5.69 -5.01
N ALA A 59 3.12 6.66 -4.13
CA ALA A 59 1.85 7.24 -3.73
C ALA A 59 1.40 8.32 -4.73
N VAL A 60 1.35 7.98 -6.02
CA VAL A 60 0.74 8.87 -7.02
C VAL A 60 -0.74 9.03 -6.72
N TYR A 61 -1.39 8.01 -6.15
CA TYR A 61 -2.80 8.04 -5.74
C TYR A 61 -2.96 7.34 -4.40
N LYS A 62 -3.31 8.10 -3.36
CA LYS A 62 -3.83 7.53 -2.10
C LYS A 62 -5.34 7.70 -2.04
N ALA A 63 -6.06 6.65 -1.66
CA ALA A 63 -7.51 6.71 -1.45
C ALA A 63 -7.80 6.94 0.04
N LEU A 64 -8.39 8.07 0.41
CA LEU A 64 -8.82 8.35 1.79
C LEU A 64 -10.34 8.15 1.92
N LEU A 65 -10.74 7.30 2.87
CA LEU A 65 -12.14 6.92 3.08
C LEU A 65 -12.48 6.85 4.56
N ALA A 66 -13.61 7.43 4.95
CA ALA A 66 -14.20 7.18 6.26
C ALA A 66 -15.26 6.08 6.13
N VAL A 67 -15.06 4.97 6.84
CA VAL A 67 -15.95 3.80 6.80
C VAL A 67 -16.72 3.72 8.11
N GLY A 68 -18.04 3.56 8.06
CA GLY A 68 -18.87 3.40 9.25
C GLY A 68 -20.35 3.73 9.04
N PRO A 69 -21.15 3.77 10.13
CA PRO A 69 -20.74 3.44 11.49
C PRO A 69 -20.52 1.92 11.71
N PHE A 70 -19.58 1.57 12.60
CA PHE A 70 -19.40 0.24 13.18
C PHE A 70 -20.14 0.13 14.52
N LEU A 71 -20.16 -1.06 15.12
CA LEU A 71 -20.58 -1.20 16.52
C LEU A 71 -19.66 -0.37 17.42
N LEU A 72 -20.26 0.30 18.40
CA LEU A 72 -19.54 1.20 19.30
C LEU A 72 -18.49 0.41 20.08
N ALA A 73 -17.23 0.79 19.92
CA ALA A 73 -16.10 0.26 20.67
C ALA A 73 -15.71 1.21 21.83
N PRO A 74 -14.86 0.77 22.77
CA PRO A 74 -14.34 1.63 23.84
C PRO A 74 -13.83 2.97 23.31
N GLY A 75 -14.06 4.05 24.06
CA GLY A 75 -13.72 5.41 23.62
C GLY A 75 -14.69 6.00 22.58
N GLY A 76 -15.84 5.37 22.33
CA GLY A 76 -16.86 5.87 21.40
C GLY A 76 -16.48 5.71 19.93
N MET A 77 -15.51 4.86 19.63
CA MET A 77 -15.01 4.64 18.27
C MET A 77 -16.08 3.96 17.43
N LYS A 78 -16.42 4.57 16.28
CA LYS A 78 -17.46 4.07 15.37
C LYS A 78 -17.15 4.28 13.89
N PHE A 79 -16.08 4.99 13.56
CA PHE A 79 -15.61 5.19 12.20
C PHE A 79 -14.20 4.61 12.04
N LEU A 80 -13.85 4.25 10.82
CA LEU A 80 -12.50 3.83 10.45
C LEU A 80 -12.02 4.76 9.33
N LEU A 81 -10.95 5.50 9.58
CA LEU A 81 -10.27 6.25 8.54
C LEU A 81 -9.31 5.30 7.83
N VAL A 82 -9.42 5.17 6.52
CA VAL A 82 -8.61 4.25 5.72
C VAL A 82 -7.88 5.04 4.66
N VAL A 83 -6.56 4.84 4.57
CA VAL A 83 -5.75 5.25 3.43
C VAL A 83 -5.14 4.07 2.75
N MET A 84 -5.36 3.99 1.44
CA MET A 84 -4.77 2.95 0.63
C MET A 84 -3.86 3.53 -0.44
N ASP A 85 -2.65 2.99 -0.54
CA ASP A 85 -1.78 3.21 -1.69
C ASP A 85 -2.28 2.44 -2.91
N TYR A 86 -2.46 3.13 -4.03
CA TYR A 86 -3.07 2.54 -5.22
C TYR A 86 -2.23 1.45 -5.86
N PHE A 87 -0.90 1.56 -5.84
CA PHE A 87 0.03 0.65 -6.52
C PHE A 87 0.27 -0.62 -5.70
N THR A 88 0.74 -0.46 -4.47
CA THR A 88 1.07 -1.57 -3.57
C THR A 88 -0.17 -2.21 -2.95
N LYS A 89 -1.31 -1.51 -2.99
CA LYS A 89 -2.52 -1.82 -2.22
C LYS A 89 -2.27 -1.80 -0.71
N TRP A 90 -1.18 -1.19 -0.23
CA TRP A 90 -0.90 -1.00 1.19
C TRP A 90 -2.00 -0.18 1.85
N ILE A 91 -2.48 -0.63 3.01
CA ILE A 91 -3.53 0.05 3.77
C ILE A 91 -2.98 0.51 5.11
N GLU A 92 -3.17 1.78 5.41
CA GLU A 92 -3.14 2.33 6.76
C GLU A 92 -4.57 2.60 7.20
N ALA A 93 -4.90 2.29 8.45
CA ALA A 93 -6.23 2.60 8.98
C ALA A 93 -6.20 2.92 10.47
N GLU A 94 -7.04 3.85 10.91
CA GLU A 94 -7.20 4.20 12.33
C GLU A 94 -8.68 4.34 12.71
N PRO A 95 -9.07 3.87 13.91
CA PRO A 95 -10.41 4.05 14.44
C PRO A 95 -10.61 5.50 14.89
N LEU A 96 -11.81 6.02 14.67
CA LEU A 96 -12.21 7.38 15.06
C LEU A 96 -13.61 7.37 15.69
N ALA A 97 -13.79 8.22 16.70
CA ALA A 97 -15.11 8.49 17.27
C ALA A 97 -15.95 9.43 16.39
N THR A 98 -15.30 10.37 15.70
CA THR A 98 -15.88 11.32 14.75
C THR A 98 -14.88 11.59 13.63
N VAL A 99 -15.32 12.04 12.46
CA VAL A 99 -14.42 12.37 11.34
C VAL A 99 -14.19 13.88 11.33
N ILE A 100 -13.01 14.31 11.80
CA ILE A 100 -12.65 15.74 11.89
C ILE A 100 -11.31 15.97 11.17
N GLY A 101 -11.18 17.11 10.48
CA GLY A 101 -9.98 17.47 9.70
C GLY A 101 -8.66 17.33 10.47
N LYS A 102 -8.60 17.77 11.74
CA LYS A 102 -7.40 17.62 12.59
C LYS A 102 -6.98 16.15 12.79
N GLN A 103 -7.95 15.25 12.96
CA GLN A 103 -7.65 13.82 13.10
C GLN A 103 -7.11 13.23 11.81
N MET A 104 -7.63 13.66 10.66
CA MET A 104 -7.11 13.26 9.35
C MET A 104 -5.69 13.78 9.11
N ILE A 105 -5.39 15.03 9.49
CA ILE A 105 -4.03 15.59 9.40
C ILE A 105 -3.06 14.76 10.25
N ASN A 106 -3.43 14.46 11.50
CA ASN A 106 -2.61 13.66 12.40
C ASN A 106 -2.37 12.25 11.84
N PHE A 107 -3.44 11.60 11.36
CA PHE A 107 -3.38 10.29 10.71
C PHE A 107 -2.45 10.32 9.48
N MET A 108 -2.61 11.30 8.59
CA MET A 108 -1.79 11.43 7.39
C MET A 108 -0.32 11.70 7.74
N THR A 109 -0.07 12.56 8.72
CA THR A 109 1.29 12.90 9.14
C THR A 109 2.00 11.68 9.73
N LYS A 110 1.35 11.00 10.67
CA LYS A 110 1.88 9.84 11.40
C LYS A 110 2.06 8.62 10.48
N ASN A 111 1.02 8.24 9.75
CA ASN A 111 0.99 6.95 9.06
C ASN A 111 1.46 7.04 7.60
N ASN A 112 1.48 8.24 7.01
CA ASN A 112 1.86 8.42 5.62
C ASN A 112 3.14 9.26 5.46
N LEU A 113 3.15 10.53 5.89
CA LEU A 113 4.30 11.41 5.66
C LEU A 113 5.56 10.89 6.34
N ALA A 114 5.45 10.50 7.61
CA ALA A 114 6.60 10.03 8.39
C ALA A 114 7.17 8.67 7.91
N ARG A 115 6.38 7.87 7.18
CA ARG A 115 6.76 6.51 6.73
C ARG A 115 7.15 6.45 5.26
N PHE A 116 6.33 7.07 4.41
CA PHE A 116 6.38 6.94 2.96
C PHE A 116 6.59 8.27 2.24
N GLY A 117 6.62 9.38 2.97
CA GLY A 117 6.68 10.73 2.42
C GLY A 117 5.32 11.25 1.95
N THR A 118 5.35 12.43 1.33
CA THR A 118 4.16 13.16 0.90
C THR A 118 3.59 12.58 -0.39
N PRO A 119 2.30 12.17 -0.42
CA PRO A 119 1.66 11.70 -1.64
C PRO A 119 1.51 12.84 -2.66
N ARG A 120 1.59 12.53 -3.95
CA ARG A 120 1.38 13.55 -5.00
C ARG A 120 -0.10 13.88 -5.18
N ILE A 121 -0.95 12.86 -5.19
CA ILE A 121 -2.40 13.01 -5.35
C ILE A 121 -3.11 12.22 -4.26
N LEU A 122 -4.03 12.90 -3.59
CA LEU A 122 -4.98 12.28 -2.67
C LEU A 122 -6.35 12.25 -3.33
N THR A 123 -6.84 11.05 -3.56
CA THR A 123 -8.16 10.81 -4.11
C THR A 123 -9.12 10.46 -2.99
N SER A 124 -10.31 11.05 -2.99
CA SER A 124 -11.37 10.64 -2.08
C SER A 124 -12.71 10.53 -2.77
N ASP A 125 -13.64 9.83 -2.13
CA ASP A 125 -15.05 9.96 -2.51
C ASP A 125 -15.56 11.36 -2.15
N ASN A 126 -16.70 11.73 -2.73
CA ASN A 126 -17.30 13.06 -2.61
C ASN A 126 -17.98 13.26 -1.24
N GLY A 127 -17.44 12.65 -0.19
CA GLY A 127 -17.91 12.84 1.18
C GLY A 127 -17.53 14.24 1.66
N THR A 128 -18.53 15.01 2.08
CA THR A 128 -18.40 16.35 2.71
C THR A 128 -17.43 16.39 3.91
N GLN A 129 -17.10 15.23 4.47
CA GLN A 129 -16.18 15.03 5.59
C GLN A 129 -14.73 15.43 5.28
N LEU A 130 -14.37 15.57 4.00
CA LEU A 130 -13.01 15.92 3.54
C LEU A 130 -12.91 17.36 3.02
N GLU A 131 -14.00 18.13 3.13
CA GLU A 131 -14.10 19.53 2.71
C GLU A 131 -13.69 20.53 3.81
N GLY A 132 -13.42 20.06 5.03
CA GLY A 132 -13.00 20.94 6.13
C GLY A 132 -11.79 21.80 5.77
N SER A 133 -11.85 23.10 6.08
CA SER A 133 -10.83 24.10 5.72
C SER A 133 -9.42 23.68 6.13
N SER A 134 -9.25 23.21 7.37
CA SER A 134 -7.94 22.81 7.89
C SER A 134 -7.27 21.67 7.09
N PHE A 135 -8.01 20.65 6.66
CA PHE A 135 -7.42 19.55 5.88
C PHE A 135 -7.10 19.96 4.44
N LYS A 136 -7.95 20.83 3.87
CA LYS A 136 -7.70 21.47 2.59
C LYS A 136 -6.41 22.27 2.61
N GLU A 137 -6.29 23.20 3.56
CA GLU A 137 -5.11 24.06 3.74
C GLU A 137 -3.85 23.23 3.98
N TRP A 138 -3.94 22.18 4.79
CA TRP A 138 -2.83 21.27 5.02
C TRP A 138 -2.38 20.54 3.73
N CYS A 139 -3.33 20.10 2.90
CA CYS A 139 -2.97 19.50 1.60
C CYS A 139 -2.30 20.51 0.67
N GLU A 140 -2.75 21.77 0.67
CA GLU A 140 -2.16 22.85 -0.12
C GLU A 140 -0.73 23.18 0.34
N ASP A 141 -0.49 23.31 1.66
CA ASP A 141 0.84 23.48 2.25
C ASP A 141 1.80 22.35 1.84
N LYS A 142 1.32 21.11 1.87
CA LYS A 142 2.09 19.93 1.48
C LYS A 142 2.15 19.70 -0.04
N LYS A 143 1.53 20.57 -0.85
CA LYS A 143 1.47 20.45 -2.33
C LYS A 143 0.83 19.15 -2.79
N ILE A 144 -0.09 18.61 -1.99
CA ILE A 144 -0.87 17.41 -2.28
C ILE A 144 -2.05 17.81 -3.16
N HIS A 145 -2.10 17.28 -4.37
CA HIS A 145 -3.21 17.55 -5.27
C HIS A 145 -4.41 16.70 -4.84
N ARG A 146 -5.50 17.35 -4.43
CA ARG A 146 -6.72 16.62 -4.07
C ARG A 146 -7.57 16.36 -5.31
N ARG A 147 -8.08 15.14 -5.44
CA ARG A 147 -9.05 14.76 -6.47
C ARG A 147 -10.26 14.12 -5.83
N PHE A 148 -11.43 14.60 -6.20
CA PHE A 148 -12.68 13.96 -5.81
C PHE A 148 -13.13 13.06 -6.96
N THR A 149 -13.50 11.82 -6.66
CA THR A 149 -14.09 10.96 -7.69
C THR A 149 -15.55 11.36 -7.90
N SER A 150 -15.87 12.00 -9.03
CA SER A 150 -17.26 12.07 -9.50
C SER A 150 -17.67 10.71 -10.09
N VAL A 151 -18.98 10.49 -10.24
CA VAL A 151 -19.54 9.26 -10.83
C VAL A 151 -19.28 9.19 -12.36
N ALA A 152 -18.67 10.20 -12.98
CA ALA A 152 -18.89 10.51 -14.40
C ALA A 152 -17.92 9.92 -15.45
N HIS A 153 -16.82 9.23 -15.10
CA HIS A 153 -15.91 8.65 -16.12
C HIS A 153 -15.54 7.16 -15.88
N PRO A 154 -16.27 6.21 -16.50
CA PRO A 154 -16.18 4.77 -16.18
C PRO A 154 -15.03 3.98 -16.83
N GLN A 155 -14.49 4.41 -17.97
CA GLN A 155 -13.77 3.47 -18.86
C GLN A 155 -12.34 3.09 -18.44
N ALA A 156 -11.58 3.96 -17.76
CA ALA A 156 -10.23 3.65 -17.25
C ALA A 156 -10.15 3.52 -15.72
N ASN A 157 -11.09 4.14 -14.99
CA ASN A 157 -11.15 4.14 -13.52
C ASN A 157 -12.18 3.15 -12.93
N GLY A 158 -13.08 2.59 -13.74
CA GLY A 158 -14.18 1.73 -13.27
C GLY A 158 -13.68 0.44 -12.61
N GLN A 159 -12.74 -0.25 -13.25
CA GLN A 159 -12.22 -1.53 -12.74
C GLN A 159 -11.42 -1.33 -11.44
N THR A 160 -10.64 -0.26 -11.34
CA THR A 160 -9.89 0.00 -10.10
C THR A 160 -10.74 0.60 -8.98
N LYS A 161 -11.77 1.39 -9.30
CA LYS A 161 -12.76 1.85 -8.31
C LYS A 161 -13.51 0.66 -7.70
N ILE A 162 -13.89 -0.31 -8.53
CA ILE A 162 -14.51 -1.57 -8.08
C ILE A 162 -13.52 -2.36 -7.22
N SER A 163 -12.26 -2.52 -7.65
CA SER A 163 -11.24 -3.23 -6.88
C SER A 163 -10.99 -2.60 -5.50
N ASN A 164 -10.81 -1.28 -5.44
CA ASN A 164 -10.56 -0.55 -4.20
C ASN A 164 -11.77 -0.63 -3.26
N LYS A 165 -12.99 -0.50 -3.81
CA LYS A 165 -14.24 -0.67 -3.05
C LYS A 165 -14.38 -2.08 -2.49
N THR A 166 -14.03 -3.10 -3.27
CA THR A 166 -14.04 -4.51 -2.84
C THR A 166 -13.06 -4.74 -1.69
N ILE A 167 -11.85 -4.18 -1.77
CA ILE A 167 -10.84 -4.26 -0.72
C ILE A 167 -11.35 -3.66 0.59
N VAL A 168 -11.81 -2.41 0.55
CA VAL A 168 -12.31 -1.68 1.73
C VAL A 168 -13.56 -2.36 2.30
N ASN A 169 -14.45 -2.87 1.45
CA ASN A 169 -15.62 -3.64 1.88
C ASN A 169 -15.21 -4.97 2.55
N GLY A 170 -14.18 -5.64 2.05
CA GLY A 170 -13.63 -6.85 2.66
C GLY A 170 -13.08 -6.56 4.07
N LEU A 171 -12.32 -5.47 4.21
CA LEU A 171 -11.84 -4.99 5.50
C LEU A 171 -13.00 -4.69 6.46
N LYS A 172 -13.99 -3.91 6.00
CA LYS A 172 -15.21 -3.58 6.76
C LYS A 172 -15.93 -4.84 7.25
N LYS A 173 -16.17 -5.81 6.37
CA LYS A 173 -16.84 -7.08 6.72
C LYS A 173 -16.06 -7.87 7.77
N ARG A 174 -14.74 -7.91 7.68
CA ARG A 174 -13.90 -8.61 8.67
C ARG A 174 -13.99 -7.94 10.03
N LEU A 175 -13.90 -6.62 10.08
CA LEU A 175 -14.01 -5.85 11.33
C LEU A 175 -15.41 -5.94 11.96
N LEU A 176 -16.48 -5.91 11.16
CA LEU A 176 -17.85 -6.07 11.67
C LEU A 176 -18.08 -7.41 12.40
N ARG A 177 -17.39 -8.49 11.99
CA ARG A 177 -17.48 -9.79 12.67
C ARG A 177 -16.87 -9.78 14.07
N LEU A 178 -15.97 -8.84 14.35
CA LEU A 178 -15.27 -8.70 15.64
C LEU A 178 -16.07 -7.87 16.65
N LYS A 179 -17.28 -7.43 16.28
CA LYS A 179 -18.23 -6.69 17.12
C LYS A 179 -17.58 -5.49 17.81
N SER A 180 -17.50 -5.46 19.14
CA SER A 180 -16.92 -4.36 19.92
C SER A 180 -15.39 -4.40 20.01
N SER A 181 -14.77 -5.54 19.72
CA SER A 181 -13.31 -5.74 19.78
C SER A 181 -12.60 -5.35 18.48
N TRP A 182 -13.33 -4.81 17.50
CA TRP A 182 -12.77 -4.47 16.19
C TRP A 182 -11.63 -3.45 16.23
N VAL A 183 -11.61 -2.60 17.26
CA VAL A 183 -10.52 -1.62 17.48
C VAL A 183 -9.24 -2.32 17.89
N ASP A 184 -9.32 -3.22 18.88
CA ASP A 184 -8.16 -3.93 19.41
C ASP A 184 -7.59 -4.92 18.39
N GLU A 185 -8.45 -5.49 17.55
CA GLU A 185 -8.08 -6.45 16.52
C GLU A 185 -7.69 -5.81 15.17
N LEU A 186 -7.85 -4.50 15.02
CA LEU A 186 -7.50 -3.80 13.78
C LEU A 186 -6.05 -4.06 13.35
N PRO A 187 -5.02 -4.03 14.23
CA PRO A 187 -3.65 -4.35 13.84
C PRO A 187 -3.50 -5.76 13.27
N THR A 188 -4.13 -6.76 13.89
CA THR A 188 -4.11 -8.16 13.41
C THR A 188 -4.76 -8.28 12.04
N VAL A 189 -5.88 -7.58 11.83
CA VAL A 189 -6.56 -7.56 10.53
C VAL A 189 -5.70 -6.91 9.46
N LEU A 190 -5.08 -5.76 9.76
CA LEU A 190 -4.16 -5.08 8.83
C LEU A 190 -2.93 -5.93 8.51
N TRP A 191 -2.31 -6.55 9.52
CA TRP A 191 -1.18 -7.47 9.33
C TRP A 191 -1.54 -8.58 8.36
N SER A 192 -2.65 -9.28 8.59
CA SER A 192 -3.12 -10.34 7.70
C SER A 192 -3.42 -9.83 6.28
N TYR A 193 -3.84 -8.57 6.15
CA TYR A 193 -4.07 -7.97 4.85
C TYR A 193 -2.75 -7.66 4.13
N HIS A 194 -1.74 -7.17 4.86
CA HIS A 194 -0.43 -6.83 4.30
C HIS A 194 0.37 -8.06 3.85
N THR A 195 0.19 -9.21 4.50
CA THR A 195 1.01 -10.41 4.28
C THR A 195 0.37 -11.46 3.36
N ILE A 196 -0.88 -11.29 2.93
CA ILE A 196 -1.55 -12.24 2.03
C ILE A 196 -1.64 -11.65 0.61
N ALA A 197 -1.31 -12.46 -0.40
CA ALA A 197 -1.43 -12.07 -1.80
C ALA A 197 -2.87 -11.60 -2.11
N ARG A 198 -3.02 -10.49 -2.84
CA ARG A 198 -4.33 -9.95 -3.21
C ARG A 198 -4.68 -10.39 -4.62
N SER A 199 -5.89 -10.89 -4.82
CA SER A 199 -6.38 -11.36 -6.12
C SER A 199 -6.32 -10.28 -7.22
N SER A 200 -6.44 -9.01 -6.84
CA SER A 200 -6.39 -7.88 -7.78
C SER A 200 -5.01 -7.55 -8.32
N ILE A 201 -3.93 -7.94 -7.62
CA ILE A 201 -2.54 -7.63 -8.02
C ILE A 201 -1.66 -8.88 -8.11
N GLY A 202 -2.12 -10.05 -7.65
CA GLY A 202 -1.36 -11.31 -7.64
C GLY A 202 -0.11 -11.29 -6.74
N LYS A 203 0.06 -10.25 -5.93
CA LYS A 203 1.25 -10.01 -5.10
C LYS A 203 0.87 -9.63 -3.67
N ILE A 204 1.83 -9.74 -2.76
CA ILE A 204 1.68 -9.42 -1.34
C ILE A 204 1.96 -7.91 -1.13
N PRO A 205 1.04 -7.14 -0.55
CA PRO A 205 1.23 -5.70 -0.34
C PRO A 205 2.52 -5.34 0.41
N PHE A 206 2.88 -6.12 1.43
CA PHE A 206 4.12 -5.94 2.19
C PHE A 206 5.36 -6.02 1.27
N SER A 207 5.46 -7.06 0.45
CA SER A 207 6.57 -7.23 -0.50
C SER A 207 6.67 -6.10 -1.52
N LEU A 208 5.53 -5.58 -2.01
CA LEU A 208 5.52 -4.45 -2.93
C LEU A 208 5.91 -3.13 -2.26
N THR A 209 5.67 -3.00 -0.95
CA THR A 209 5.93 -1.78 -0.19
C THR A 209 7.37 -1.70 0.27
N TYR A 210 7.92 -2.78 0.79
CA TYR A 210 9.26 -2.81 1.40
C TYR A 210 10.32 -3.49 0.54
N GLY A 211 9.95 -4.12 -0.58
CA GLY A 211 10.89 -4.84 -1.45
C GLY A 211 11.40 -6.17 -0.88
N ILE A 212 10.87 -6.61 0.26
CA ILE A 212 11.25 -7.84 0.97
C ILE A 212 10.00 -8.62 1.40
N GLU A 213 10.14 -9.93 1.59
CA GLU A 213 9.07 -10.73 2.16
C GLU A 213 8.89 -10.46 3.66
N ALA A 214 7.64 -10.54 4.13
CA ALA A 214 7.36 -10.44 5.55
C ALA A 214 7.81 -11.73 6.24
N VAL A 215 8.50 -11.61 7.38
CA VAL A 215 8.72 -12.75 8.26
C VAL A 215 7.38 -13.11 8.91
N LEU A 216 6.88 -14.30 8.61
CA LEU A 216 5.66 -14.83 9.20
C LEU A 216 5.98 -15.48 10.56
N PRO A 217 5.11 -15.36 11.57
CA PRO A 217 5.26 -16.03 12.85
C PRO A 217 5.17 -17.55 12.75
#